data_AF-A0A2L2NHE2-F1
#
_entry.id   AF-A0A2L2NHE2-F1
#
_cell.length_a   1.000
_cell.length_b   1.000
_cell.length_c   1.000
_cell.angle_alpha   90.00
_cell.angle_beta   90.00
_cell.angle_gamma   90.00
#
_symmetry.space_group_name_H-M   'P 1'
#
loop_
_entity.id
_entity.type
_entity.pdbx_description
1 polymer ?
#
loop_
_entity_poly.entity_id
_entity_poly.type
_entity_poly.pdbx_seq_one_letter_code
_entity_poly.pdbx_strand_id
1 'polypeptide(L)' 'MQKYIEMSSAKRNDPNYIQLNTDVRKEIGLKFKAICSLKELSLGEGLEQAIILWIEKEKDVTL' A
#
# COMPACT_ATOMS: atom_id res chain seq x y z
N MET A 1 11.26 -4.84 15.85
CA MET A 1 11.69 -3.99 14.71
C MET A 1 12.50 -4.75 13.67
N GLN A 2 13.49 -5.58 14.05
CA GLN A 2 14.34 -6.33 13.11
C GLN A 2 13.56 -7.14 12.05
N LYS A 3 12.54 -7.89 12.46
CA LYS A 3 11.71 -8.74 11.59
C LYS A 3 10.93 -7.98 10.50
N TYR A 4 10.53 -6.73 10.76
CA TYR A 4 9.79 -5.91 9.78
C TYR A 4 10.73 -5.35 8.69
N ILE A 5 11.99 -5.07 9.05
CA ILE A 5 13.00 -4.58 8.12
C ILE A 5 13.39 -5.70 7.15
N GLU A 6 13.57 -6.93 7.62
CA GLU A 6 13.90 -8.10 6.78
C GLU A 6 12.82 -8.41 5.75
N MET A 7 11.54 -8.34 6.14
CA MET A 7 10.40 -8.50 5.21
C MET A 7 10.38 -7.42 4.13
N SER A 8 10.76 -6.18 4.48
CA SER A 8 10.79 -5.08 3.51
C SER A 8 11.89 -5.23 2.47
N SER A 9 13.05 -5.80 2.84
CA SER A 9 14.12 -6.15 1.89
C SER A 9 13.76 -7.36 1.03
N ALA A 10 13.05 -8.34 1.58
CA ALA A 10 12.64 -9.55 0.84
C ALA A 10 11.67 -9.19 -0.29
N LYS A 11 10.67 -8.34 -0.03
CA LYS A 11 9.70 -7.91 -1.05
C LYS A 11 10.31 -7.08 -2.18
N ARG A 12 11.43 -6.37 -1.93
CA ARG A 12 12.11 -5.58 -2.98
C ARG A 12 12.81 -6.45 -4.03
N ASN A 13 13.19 -7.67 -3.67
CA ASN A 13 13.88 -8.61 -4.55
C ASN A 13 12.94 -9.68 -5.13
N ASP A 14 11.66 -9.67 -4.76
CA ASP A 14 10.66 -10.60 -5.27
C ASP A 14 10.15 -10.11 -6.63
N PRO A 15 10.26 -10.90 -7.72
CA PRO A 15 9.83 -10.50 -9.05
C PRO A 15 8.31 -10.29 -9.19
N ASN A 16 7.51 -10.74 -8.21
CA ASN A 16 6.06 -10.54 -8.21
C ASN A 16 5.64 -9.20 -7.60
N TYR A 17 6.58 -8.41 -7.05
CA TYR A 17 6.31 -7.11 -6.46
C TYR A 17 6.91 -5.99 -7.31
N ILE A 18 6.15 -4.90 -7.44
CA ILE A 18 6.63 -3.64 -8.02
C ILE A 18 6.61 -2.54 -6.96
N GLN A 19 7.66 -1.70 -6.94
CA GLN A 19 7.70 -0.54 -6.05
C GLN A 19 7.01 0.65 -6.71
N LEU A 20 6.00 1.21 -6.03
CA LEU A 20 5.35 2.46 -6.43
C LEU A 20 5.94 3.61 -5.62
N ASN A 21 6.66 4.52 -6.29
CA ASN A 21 7.22 5.73 -5.68
C ASN A 21 6.43 6.94 -6.15
N THR A 22 5.56 7.48 -5.29
CA THR A 22 4.72 8.64 -5.64
C THR A 22 4.57 9.59 -4.44
N ASP A 23 4.24 10.83 -4.74
CA ASP A 23 3.87 11.82 -3.74
C ASP A 23 2.34 11.93 -3.62
N VAL A 24 1.87 12.08 -2.38
CA VAL A 24 0.47 12.36 -2.05
C VAL A 24 0.39 13.60 -1.16
N ARG A 25 -0.77 14.27 -1.16
CA ARG A 25 -1.00 15.41 -0.27
C ARG A 25 -0.80 14.97 1.19
N LYS A 26 -0.07 15.78 1.97
CA LYS A 26 0.29 15.49 3.36
C LYS A 26 -0.90 15.07 4.22
N GLU A 27 -2.01 15.80 4.11
CA GLU A 27 -3.24 15.52 4.86
C GLU A 27 -3.83 14.13 4.54
N ILE A 28 -3.76 13.70 3.28
CA ILE A 28 -4.25 12.40 2.83
C ILE A 28 -3.32 11.31 3.34
N GLY A 29 -2.01 11.48 3.16
CA GLY A 29 -1.01 10.53 3.64
C GLY A 29 -1.06 10.31 5.15
N LEU A 30 -1.31 11.37 5.94
CA LEU A 30 -1.47 11.24 7.39
C LEU A 30 -2.72 10.45 7.78
N LYS A 31 -3.86 10.73 7.13
CA LYS A 31 -5.10 9.97 7.36
C LYS A 31 -4.93 8.50 6.98
N PHE A 32 -4.30 8.23 5.84
CA PHE A 32 -3.99 6.88 5.39
C PHE A 32 -3.13 6.11 6.42
N LYS A 33 -2.05 6.73 6.90
CA LYS A 33 -1.18 6.14 7.95
C LYS A 33 -1.97 5.83 9.23
N ALA A 34 -2.80 6.78 9.69
CA ALA A 34 -3.62 6.59 10.88
C ALA A 34 -4.61 5.42 10.72
N ILE A 35 -5.28 5.31 9.56
CA ILE A 35 -6.20 4.21 9.26
C ILE A 35 -5.46 2.86 9.24
N CYS A 36 -4.28 2.80 8.63
CA CYS A 36 -3.47 1.58 8.62
C CYS A 36 -3.11 1.15 10.06
N SER A 37 -2.69 2.10 10.91
CA SER A 37 -2.40 1.82 12.32
C SER A 37 -3.63 1.34 13.08
N LEU A 38 -4.80 1.95 12.89
CA LEU A 38 -6.05 1.55 13.54
C LEU A 38 -6.52 0.15 13.11
N LYS A 39 -6.17 -0.27 11.89
CA LYS A 39 -6.51 -1.58 11.34
C LYS A 39 -5.40 -2.62 11.50
N GLU A 40 -4.32 -2.28 12.20
CA GLU A 40 -3.14 -3.14 12.36
C GLU A 40 -2.52 -3.59 11.01
N LEU A 41 -2.62 -2.76 9.98
CA LEU A 41 -2.06 -2.99 8.65
C LEU A 41 -0.72 -2.28 8.48
N SER A 42 0.20 -2.91 7.74
CA SER A 42 1.34 -2.20 7.18
C SER A 42 0.90 -1.21 6.09
N LEU A 43 1.72 -0.19 5.82
CA LEU A 43 1.44 0.76 4.75
C LEU A 43 1.36 0.08 3.37
N GLY A 44 2.13 -0.99 3.16
CA GLY A 44 2.10 -1.77 1.93
C GLY A 44 0.76 -2.48 1.74
N GLU A 45 0.27 -3.16 2.79
CA GLU A 45 -1.03 -3.84 2.76
C GLU A 45 -2.19 -2.85 2.59
N GLY A 46 -2.13 -1.71 3.28
CA GLY A 46 -3.13 -0.65 3.11
C GLY A 46 -3.13 -0.07 1.69
N LEU A 47 -1.96 0.08 1.08
CA LEU A 47 -1.83 0.62 -0.27
C LEU A 47 -2.34 -0.38 -1.30
N GLU A 48 -2.00 -1.66 -1.14
CA GLU A 48 -2.47 -2.75 -2.00
C GLU A 48 -4.00 -2.86 -1.97
N GLN A 49 -4.62 -2.83 -0.77
CA GLN A 49 -6.09 -2.78 -0.65
C GLN A 49 -6.69 -1.55 -1.33
N ALA A 50 -6.09 -0.36 -1.16
CA ALA A 50 -6.60 0.86 -1.77
C ALA A 50 -6.52 0.81 -3.31
N ILE A 51 -5.45 0.24 -3.87
CA ILE A 51 -5.28 0.06 -5.31
C ILE A 51 -6.28 -0.97 -5.85
N ILE A 52 -6.48 -2.10 -5.16
CA ILE A 52 -7.48 -3.11 -5.55
C ILE A 52 -8.87 -2.48 -5.61
N LEU A 53 -9.29 -1.78 -4.55
CA LEU A 53 -10.59 -1.11 -4.51
C LEU A 53 -10.75 -0.06 -5.61
N TRP A 54 -9.68 0.68 -5.92
CA TRP A 54 -9.69 1.62 -7.03
C TRP A 54 -9.87 0.90 -8.37
N ILE A 55 -9.10 -0.16 -8.64
CA ILE A 55 -9.21 -0.95 -9.86
C ILE A 55 -10.59 -1.58 -9.99
N GLU A 56 -11.14 -2.16 -8.92
CA GLU A 56 -12.48 -2.77 -8.91
C GLU A 56 -13.57 -1.76 -9.22
N LYS A 57 -13.45 -0.55 -8.66
CA LYS A 57 -14.36 0.55 -8.97
C LYS A 57 -14.29 0.95 -10.46
N GLU A 58 -13.09 0.93 -11.05
CA GLU A 58 -12.91 1.23 -12.47
C GLU A 58 -13.25 0.04 -13.39
N LYS A 59 -13.31 -1.21 -12.89
CA LYS A 59 -13.80 -2.36 -13.68
C LYS A 59 -15.29 -2.26 -14.00
N ASP A 60 -16.07 -1.56 -13.17
CA ASP A 60 -17.43 -1.14 -13.52
C ASP A 60 -17.47 -0.01 -14.58
N VAL A 61 -16.30 0.55 -14.92
CA VAL A 61 -16.08 1.57 -15.94
C VAL A 61 -15.14 0.99 -17.03
N THR A 62 -15.58 -0.11 -17.65
CA THR A 62 -15.13 -0.62 -18.96
C THR A 62 -13.63 -0.47 -19.31
N LEU A 63 -12.89 -1.58 -19.22
CA LEU A 63 -11.81 -1.90 -20.17
C LEU A 63 -12.09 -3.27 -20.80
#